data_AF-A0A5A7MUV8-F1
#
_entry.id   AF-A0A5A7MUV8-F1
#
_cell.length_a   1.000
_cell.length_b   1.000
_cell.length_c   1.000
_cell.angle_alpha   90.00
_cell.angle_beta   90.00
_cell.angle_gamma   90.00
#
_symmetry.space_group_name_H-M   'P 1'
#
loop_
_entity.id
_entity.type
_entity.pdbx_description
1 polymer ?
#
loop_
_entity_poly.entity_id
_entity_poly.type
_entity_poly.pdbx_seq_one_letter_code
_entity_poly.pdbx_strand_id
1 'polypeptide(L)'
;MRLSLNPKGRKQTKKFRPTIPIVPVFKPWLDRDGWLVEWGGRPVSSIKTAWRRARRELEFPEDWVPKTIRYTVASEMRRRGVDKWDLEGWLGHRNPSSTDIYASFDPEYLGTVTPALNDFLNEIATASKLPLHPSCTRDGGTIHVMPYRKKN
;
A
#
# COMPACT_ATOMS: atom_id res chain seq x y z
N MET A 1 10.69 7.60 -7.91
CA MET A 1 11.09 6.35 -7.21
C MET A 1 10.03 5.29 -7.49
N ARG A 2 10.45 4.03 -7.68
CA ARG A 2 9.56 2.89 -7.93
C ARG A 2 9.86 1.76 -6.94
N LEU A 3 8.86 0.95 -6.62
CA LEU A 3 8.99 -0.20 -5.73
C LEU A 3 8.56 -1.48 -6.46
N SER A 4 9.48 -2.45 -6.58
CA SER A 4 9.14 -3.78 -7.09
C SER A 4 8.48 -4.62 -6.00
N LEU A 5 7.21 -4.98 -6.19
CA LEU A 5 6.49 -5.86 -5.27
C LEU A 5 6.87 -7.34 -5.45
N ASN A 6 7.55 -7.69 -6.55
CA ASN A 6 8.17 -8.99 -6.76
C ASN A 6 9.70 -8.87 -6.74
N PRO A 7 10.36 -9.00 -5.57
CA PRO A 7 11.80 -8.84 -5.47
C PRO A 7 12.55 -9.87 -6.32
N LYS A 8 13.77 -9.52 -6.75
CA LYS A 8 14.64 -10.38 -7.56
C LYS A 8 14.85 -11.73 -6.86
N GLY A 9 14.76 -12.82 -7.63
CA GLY A 9 14.90 -14.18 -7.12
C GLY A 9 13.59 -14.83 -6.63
N ARG A 10 12.49 -14.06 -6.52
CA ARG A 10 11.19 -14.64 -6.19
C ARG A 10 10.44 -15.11 -7.44
N LYS A 11 10.05 -16.39 -7.47
CA LYS A 11 9.23 -16.96 -8.54
C LYS A 11 7.89 -16.21 -8.66
N GLN A 12 7.61 -15.73 -9.87
CA GLN A 12 6.34 -15.09 -10.19
C GLN A 12 5.19 -16.09 -10.06
N THR A 13 4.07 -15.66 -9.49
CA THR A 13 2.84 -16.47 -9.38
C THR A 13 1.71 -15.84 -10.19
N LYS A 14 0.52 -16.46 -10.21
CA LYS A 14 -0.69 -15.83 -10.81
C LYS A 14 -1.07 -14.49 -10.15
N LYS A 15 -0.51 -14.18 -8.98
CA LYS A 15 -0.60 -12.86 -8.34
C LYS A 15 0.54 -12.00 -8.89
N PHE A 16 0.29 -11.34 -10.01
CA PHE A 16 1.22 -10.40 -10.62
C PHE A 16 1.48 -9.25 -9.65
N ARG A 17 2.75 -9.07 -9.28
CA ARG A 17 3.19 -8.14 -8.24
C ARG A 17 3.99 -7.06 -8.93
N PRO A 18 3.30 -6.05 -9.47
CA PRO A 18 3.92 -5.08 -10.36
C PRO A 18 4.98 -4.26 -9.64
N THR A 19 5.86 -3.67 -10.42
CA THR A 19 6.60 -2.49 -9.98
C THR A 19 5.64 -1.31 -9.95
N ILE A 20 5.57 -0.58 -8.84
CA ILE A 20 4.63 0.53 -8.70
C ILE A 20 5.36 1.86 -8.48
N PRO A 21 4.81 3.00 -8.94
CA PRO A 21 5.30 4.31 -8.56
C PRO A 21 5.09 4.54 -7.06
N ILE A 22 6.04 5.23 -6.43
CA ILE A 22 5.92 5.66 -5.04
C ILE A 22 5.61 7.16 -5.00
N VAL A 23 4.43 7.49 -4.46
CA VAL A 23 4.00 8.86 -4.19
C VAL A 23 4.69 9.43 -2.93
N PRO A 24 4.86 10.77 -2.84
CA PRO A 24 5.57 11.43 -1.75
C PRO A 24 5.17 10.98 -0.34
N VAL A 25 3.88 10.82 -0.06
CA VAL A 25 3.40 10.45 1.29
C VAL A 25 3.97 9.12 1.79
N PHE A 26 4.35 8.20 0.91
CA PHE A 26 4.95 6.91 1.28
C PHE A 26 6.46 6.97 1.47
N LYS A 27 7.17 8.00 0.98
CA LYS A 27 8.64 8.07 1.07
C LYS A 27 9.13 7.95 2.53
N PRO A 28 8.59 8.68 3.51
CA PRO A 28 9.06 8.57 4.90
C PRO A 28 8.82 7.19 5.52
N TRP A 29 7.83 6.45 5.02
CA TRP A 29 7.51 5.09 5.49
C TRP A 29 8.51 4.06 4.95
N LEU A 30 9.11 4.33 3.78
CA LEU A 30 10.09 3.47 3.12
C LEU A 30 11.54 3.82 3.50
N ASP A 31 11.77 5.03 4.01
CA ASP A 31 13.07 5.49 4.48
C ASP A 31 13.40 4.87 5.86
N ARG A 32 13.73 3.58 5.85
CA ARG A 32 14.14 2.81 7.03
C ARG A 32 14.84 1.52 6.65
N ASP A 33 15.65 1.02 7.57
CA ASP A 33 16.21 -0.32 7.50
C ASP A 33 15.25 -1.39 8.02
N GLY A 34 15.48 -2.63 7.58
CA GLY A 34 14.74 -3.81 8.03
C GLY A 34 13.39 -4.01 7.34
N TRP A 35 12.44 -4.60 8.07
CA TRP A 35 11.13 -4.94 7.52
C TRP A 35 10.17 -3.76 7.65
N LEU A 36 9.42 -3.45 6.58
CA LEU A 36 8.40 -2.39 6.60
C LEU A 36 7.35 -2.61 7.68
N VAL A 37 6.97 -3.87 7.90
CA VAL A 37 6.02 -4.29 8.93
C VAL A 37 6.67 -5.39 9.78
N GLU A 38 6.90 -5.09 11.04
CA GLU A 38 7.59 -5.98 11.98
C GLU A 38 6.95 -5.97 13.37
N TRP A 39 7.31 -6.97 14.17
CA TRP A 39 6.99 -7.05 15.58
C TRP A 39 8.16 -7.71 16.31
N GLY A 40 8.71 -7.05 17.33
CA GLY A 40 9.88 -7.53 18.07
C GLY A 40 11.11 -7.78 17.19
N GLY A 41 11.35 -6.92 16.19
CA GLY A 41 12.45 -7.04 15.23
C GLY A 41 12.30 -8.18 14.21
N ARG A 42 11.12 -8.80 14.13
CA ARG A 42 10.84 -9.92 13.20
C ARG A 42 9.75 -9.53 12.19
N PRO A 43 9.82 -10.02 10.95
CA PRO A 43 8.81 -9.71 9.94
C PRO A 43 7.45 -10.29 10.35
N VAL A 44 6.39 -9.50 10.13
CA VAL A 44 5.03 -9.98 10.36
C VAL A 44 4.56 -10.82 9.16
N SER A 45 4.17 -12.06 9.41
CA SER A 45 3.63 -12.96 8.37
C SER A 45 2.21 -12.58 7.94
N SER A 46 1.44 -11.92 8.81
CA SER A 46 0.07 -11.50 8.53
C SER A 46 -0.41 -10.33 9.39
N ILE A 47 -1.06 -9.35 8.76
CA ILE A 47 -1.67 -8.20 9.43
C ILE A 47 -3.10 -8.44 9.92
N LYS A 48 -3.68 -9.63 9.70
CA LYS A 48 -5.10 -9.90 9.96
C LYS A 48 -5.52 -9.65 11.41
N THR A 49 -4.64 -9.94 12.36
CA THR A 49 -4.93 -9.72 13.79
C THR A 49 -4.93 -8.24 14.13
N ALA A 50 -3.93 -7.49 13.64
CA ALA A 50 -3.87 -6.03 13.75
C ALA A 50 -5.15 -5.38 13.20
N TRP A 51 -5.53 -5.77 11.98
CA TRP A 51 -6.69 -5.22 11.30
C TRP A 51 -8.00 -5.50 12.05
N ARG A 52 -8.25 -6.76 12.45
CA ARG A 52 -9.45 -7.13 13.21
C ARG A 52 -9.57 -6.33 14.50
N ARG A 53 -8.44 -6.00 15.13
CA ARG A 53 -8.45 -5.15 16.32
C ARG A 53 -8.80 -3.71 15.99
N ALA A 54 -8.08 -3.08 15.05
CA ALA A 54 -8.34 -1.70 14.64
C ALA A 54 -9.81 -1.53 14.21
N ARG A 55 -10.34 -2.49 13.44
CA ARG A 55 -11.73 -2.54 13.03
C ARG A 55 -12.70 -2.54 14.22
N ARG A 56 -12.45 -3.33 15.27
CA ARG A 56 -13.30 -3.35 16.48
C ARG A 56 -13.19 -2.06 17.29
N GLU A 57 -11.99 -1.49 17.42
CA GLU A 57 -11.79 -0.22 18.15
C GLU A 57 -12.43 0.97 17.45
N LEU A 58 -12.53 0.92 16.12
CA LEU A 58 -13.20 1.93 15.28
C LEU A 58 -14.67 1.60 15.01
N GLU A 59 -15.20 0.52 15.59
CA GLU A 59 -16.59 0.06 15.41
C GLU A 59 -16.99 -0.15 13.93
N PHE A 60 -16.05 -0.60 13.12
CA PHE A 60 -16.27 -0.84 11.69
C PHE A 60 -16.93 -2.20 11.41
N PRO A 61 -17.78 -2.29 10.35
CA PRO A 61 -18.44 -3.52 9.92
C PRO A 61 -17.47 -4.69 9.68
N GLU A 62 -17.90 -5.92 9.96
CA GLU A 62 -17.02 -7.11 9.91
C GLU A 62 -16.44 -7.43 8.55
N ASP A 63 -17.18 -7.10 7.49
CA ASP A 63 -16.83 -7.29 6.09
C ASP A 63 -15.83 -6.24 5.57
N TRP A 64 -15.52 -5.20 6.37
CA TRP A 64 -14.43 -4.27 6.09
C TRP A 64 -13.10 -4.94 6.41
N VAL A 65 -12.61 -5.73 5.46
CA VAL A 65 -11.34 -6.46 5.52
C VAL A 65 -10.19 -5.64 4.91
N PRO A 66 -8.90 -6.02 5.07
CA PRO A 66 -7.80 -5.25 4.47
C PRO A 66 -7.91 -5.06 2.95
N LYS A 67 -8.56 -6.02 2.27
CA LYS A 67 -8.83 -5.94 0.82
C LYS A 67 -9.79 -4.80 0.47
N THR A 68 -10.64 -4.38 1.39
CA THR A 68 -11.58 -3.27 1.20
C THR A 68 -10.83 -1.96 0.90
N ILE A 69 -9.69 -1.69 1.56
CA ILE A 69 -8.83 -0.55 1.19
C ILE A 69 -8.45 -0.60 -0.29
N ARG A 70 -8.01 -1.77 -0.78
CA ARG A 70 -7.62 -1.93 -2.18
C ARG A 70 -8.79 -1.63 -3.13
N TYR A 71 -9.98 -2.09 -2.79
CA TYR A 71 -11.18 -1.82 -3.59
C TYR A 71 -11.55 -0.34 -3.57
N THR A 72 -11.55 0.31 -2.40
CA THR A 72 -11.84 1.73 -2.27
C THR A 72 -10.87 2.57 -3.10
N VAL A 73 -9.57 2.31 -2.99
CA VAL A 73 -8.56 3.06 -3.75
C VAL A 73 -8.70 2.79 -5.25
N ALA A 74 -8.93 1.54 -5.67
CA ALA A 74 -9.13 1.21 -7.09
C ALA A 74 -10.38 1.90 -7.68
N SER A 75 -11.49 1.89 -6.95
CA SER A 75 -12.71 2.58 -7.32
C SER A 75 -12.49 4.09 -7.42
N GLU A 76 -11.73 4.68 -6.49
CA GLU A 76 -11.41 6.10 -6.57
C GLU A 76 -10.52 6.45 -7.75
N MET A 77 -9.47 5.66 -8.02
CA MET A 77 -8.62 5.89 -9.19
C MET A 77 -9.45 5.85 -10.48
N ARG A 78 -10.39 4.91 -10.58
CA ARG A 78 -11.33 4.86 -11.71
C ARG A 78 -12.24 6.09 -11.78
N ARG A 79 -12.78 6.56 -10.65
CA ARG A 79 -13.63 7.76 -10.60
C ARG A 79 -12.87 9.02 -11.04
N ARG A 80 -11.58 9.08 -10.73
CA ARG A 80 -10.67 10.17 -11.12
C ARG A 80 -10.19 10.10 -12.57
N GLY A 81 -10.66 9.13 -13.36
CA GLY A 81 -10.33 9.01 -14.77
C GLY A 81 -8.94 8.44 -15.05
N VAL A 82 -8.34 7.72 -14.10
CA VAL A 82 -7.09 6.96 -14.34
C VAL A 82 -7.32 6.01 -15.52
N ASP A 83 -6.36 5.96 -16.44
CA ASP A 83 -6.44 5.12 -17.61
C ASP A 83 -6.60 3.64 -17.20
N LYS A 84 -7.41 2.90 -17.99
CA LYS A 84 -7.75 1.51 -17.67
C LYS A 84 -6.52 0.61 -17.68
N TRP A 85 -5.62 0.80 -18.63
CA TRP A 85 -4.42 -0.03 -18.79
C TRP A 85 -3.44 0.18 -17.64
N ASP A 86 -3.28 1.44 -17.24
CA ASP A 86 -2.53 1.86 -16.07
C ASP A 86 -3.13 1.28 -14.78
N LEU A 87 -4.45 1.39 -14.58
CA LEU A 87 -5.11 0.86 -13.39
C LEU A 87 -4.99 -0.67 -13.29
N GLU A 88 -5.20 -1.41 -14.38
CA GLU A 88 -5.06 -2.86 -14.40
C GLU A 88 -3.61 -3.32 -14.17
N GLY A 89 -2.64 -2.58 -14.71
CA GLY A 89 -1.22 -2.80 -14.49
C GLY A 89 -0.83 -2.57 -13.02
N TRP A 90 -1.25 -1.45 -12.44
CA TRP A 90 -1.01 -1.10 -11.04
C TRP A 90 -1.68 -2.08 -10.07
N LEU A 91 -2.86 -2.61 -10.42
CA LEU A 91 -3.54 -3.63 -9.66
C LEU A 91 -2.96 -5.05 -9.87
N GLY A 92 -1.98 -5.23 -10.77
CA GLY A 92 -1.42 -6.55 -11.05
C GLY A 92 -2.46 -7.54 -11.58
N HIS A 93 -3.46 -7.04 -12.32
CA HIS A 93 -4.49 -7.86 -12.93
C HIS A 93 -4.07 -8.40 -14.31
N ARG A 94 -3.02 -7.82 -14.91
CA ARG A 94 -2.48 -8.27 -16.19
C ARG A 94 -1.34 -9.26 -15.99
N ASN A 95 -1.31 -10.29 -16.84
CA ASN A 95 -0.11 -11.10 -17.03
C ASN A 95 0.88 -10.27 -17.84
N PRO A 96 2.04 -9.87 -17.29
CA PRO A 96 3.01 -9.09 -18.03
C PRO A 96 3.54 -9.93 -19.19
N SER A 97 3.36 -9.43 -20.41
CA SER A 97 4.08 -9.90 -21.59
C SER A 97 5.59 -9.65 -21.42
N SER A 98 6.41 -10.26 -22.26
CA SER A 98 7.85 -9.94 -22.33
C SER A 98 8.10 -8.45 -22.54
N THR A 99 7.19 -7.76 -23.25
CA THR A 99 7.22 -6.32 -23.49
C THR A 99 6.86 -5.50 -22.23
N ASP A 100 5.96 -5.99 -21.38
CA ASP A 100 5.58 -5.31 -20.12
C ASP A 100 6.73 -5.29 -19.09
N ILE A 101 7.73 -6.18 -19.22
CA ILE A 101 8.94 -6.15 -18.38
C ILE A 101 9.67 -4.81 -18.58
N TYR A 102 9.74 -4.34 -19.83
CA TYR A 102 10.40 -3.08 -20.16
C TYR A 102 9.54 -1.85 -19.87
N ALA A 103 8.21 -2.01 -19.84
CA ALA A 103 7.30 -0.91 -19.50
C ALA A 103 7.69 -0.29 -18.16
N SER A 104 8.17 -1.07 -17.19
CA SER A 104 8.63 -0.53 -15.89
C SER A 104 9.84 0.42 -15.94
N PHE A 105 10.54 0.53 -17.08
CA PHE A 105 11.61 1.52 -17.32
C PHE A 105 11.11 2.79 -18.00
N ASP A 106 9.96 2.75 -18.66
CA ASP A 106 9.34 3.92 -19.28
C ASP A 106 9.03 4.97 -18.19
N PRO A 107 9.45 6.24 -18.33
CA PRO A 107 9.08 7.31 -17.41
C PRO A 107 7.57 7.45 -17.19
N GLU A 108 6.75 7.18 -18.21
CA GLU A 108 5.30 7.32 -18.21
C GLU A 108 4.56 6.07 -17.70
N TYR A 109 5.28 5.01 -17.33
CA TYR A 109 4.67 3.79 -16.80
C TYR A 109 3.81 4.03 -15.56
N LEU A 110 2.52 3.65 -15.64
CA LEU A 110 1.53 3.92 -14.62
C LEU A 110 1.38 5.43 -14.34
N GLY A 111 1.61 6.23 -15.38
CA GLY A 111 1.76 7.67 -15.33
C GLY A 111 0.49 8.39 -14.88
N THR A 112 -0.68 7.86 -15.25
CA THR A 112 -1.97 8.44 -14.83
C THR A 112 -2.33 8.09 -13.38
N VAL A 113 -1.81 6.98 -12.83
CA VAL A 113 -2.08 6.55 -11.45
C VAL A 113 -1.43 7.48 -10.44
N THR A 114 -0.17 7.86 -10.69
CA THR A 114 0.64 8.62 -9.73
C THR A 114 0.01 9.96 -9.30
N PRO A 115 -0.38 10.86 -10.21
CA PRO A 115 -1.00 12.13 -9.84
C PRO A 115 -2.34 11.91 -9.13
N ALA A 116 -3.21 11.04 -9.67
CA ALA A 116 -4.52 10.75 -9.06
C ALA A 116 -4.40 10.19 -7.63
N LEU A 117 -3.45 9.28 -7.40
CA LEU A 117 -3.18 8.71 -6.08
C LEU A 117 -2.59 9.75 -5.12
N ASN A 118 -1.70 10.62 -5.61
CA ASN A 118 -1.13 11.70 -4.81
C ASN A 118 -2.20 12.68 -4.36
N ASP A 119 -3.08 13.11 -5.27
CA ASP A 119 -4.17 14.04 -4.96
C ASP A 119 -5.14 13.41 -3.95
N PHE A 120 -5.53 12.16 -4.16
CA PHE A 120 -6.41 11.45 -3.22
C PHE A 120 -5.82 11.35 -1.80
N LEU A 121 -4.52 11.05 -1.70
CA LEU A 121 -3.87 10.95 -0.38
C LEU A 121 -3.67 12.32 0.27
N ASN A 122 -3.47 13.39 -0.50
CA ASN A 122 -3.42 14.76 0.02
C ASN A 122 -4.79 15.22 0.53
N GLU A 123 -5.87 14.87 -0.15
CA GLU A 123 -7.24 15.10 0.33
C GLU A 123 -7.49 14.36 1.66
N ILE A 124 -7.10 13.08 1.76
CA ILE A 124 -7.20 12.34 3.04
C ILE A 124 -6.36 13.01 4.12
N ALA A 125 -5.12 13.39 3.81
CA ALA A 125 -4.23 14.05 4.77
C ALA A 125 -4.81 15.38 5.28
N THR A 126 -5.48 16.13 4.41
CA THR A 126 -6.13 17.40 4.75
C THR A 126 -7.37 17.20 5.63
N ALA A 127 -8.14 16.15 5.37
CA ALA A 127 -9.33 15.81 6.16
C ALA A 127 -9.01 15.10 7.48
N SER A 128 -7.80 14.54 7.62
CA SER A 128 -7.40 13.77 8.79
C SER A 128 -6.90 14.66 9.92
N LYS A 129 -7.31 14.36 11.16
CA LYS A 129 -6.80 15.05 12.36
C LYS A 129 -5.33 14.74 12.65
N LEU A 130 -4.84 13.61 12.16
CA LEU A 130 -3.46 13.16 12.30
C LEU A 130 -2.79 13.11 10.93
N PRO A 131 -1.52 13.53 10.82
CA PRO A 131 -0.82 13.48 9.53
C PRO A 131 -0.58 12.03 9.13
N LEU A 132 -0.61 11.76 7.82
CA LEU A 132 -0.27 10.46 7.22
C LEU A 132 1.25 10.24 7.18
N HIS A 133 1.90 10.39 8.32
CA HIS A 133 3.34 10.31 8.49
C HIS A 133 3.69 9.24 9.52
N PRO A 134 4.77 8.46 9.32
CA PRO A 134 5.11 7.38 10.24
C PRO A 134 5.45 7.89 11.65
N SER A 135 5.88 9.14 11.84
CA SER A 135 6.13 9.70 13.20
C SER A 135 4.92 9.66 14.13
N CYS A 136 3.69 9.60 13.59
CA CYS A 136 2.47 9.51 14.38
C CYS A 136 2.07 8.08 14.76
N THR A 137 2.78 7.08 14.22
CA THR A 137 2.61 5.65 14.53
C THR A 137 3.93 5.00 15.01
N ARG A 138 5.04 5.75 14.98
CA ARG A 138 6.37 5.34 15.45
C ARG A 138 6.47 5.56 16.95
N ASP A 139 6.77 4.48 17.65
CA ASP A 139 7.58 4.55 18.87
C ASP A 139 8.96 3.98 18.51
N GLY A 140 10.00 4.82 18.52
CA GLY A 140 11.37 4.37 18.22
C GLY A 140 11.67 3.91 16.78
N GLY A 141 10.96 4.39 15.75
CA GLY A 141 11.29 4.12 14.34
C GLY A 141 10.59 2.91 13.70
N THR A 142 9.95 2.06 14.51
CA THR A 142 9.17 0.91 14.05
C THR A 142 7.67 1.24 14.02
N ILE A 143 6.99 0.89 12.91
CA ILE A 143 5.51 0.87 12.88
C ILE A 143 5.08 -0.32 13.72
N HIS A 144 4.69 -0.06 14.98
CA HIS A 144 4.22 -1.13 15.85
C HIS A 144 2.82 -1.55 15.45
N VAL A 145 2.65 -2.84 15.21
CA VAL A 145 1.31 -3.44 15.27
C VAL A 145 0.84 -3.32 16.71
N MET A 146 -0.19 -2.50 16.97
CA MET A 146 -0.80 -2.26 18.29
C MET A 146 -0.87 -3.57 19.12
N PRO A 147 -0.12 -3.68 20.23
CA PRO A 147 0.01 -4.94 20.99
C PRO A 147 -1.27 -5.29 21.72
N TYR A 148 -1.78 -6.51 21.56
CA TYR A 148 -2.93 -7.04 22.32
C TYR A 148 -2.66 -6.88 23.82
N ARG A 149 -3.31 -5.90 24.47
CA ARG A 149 -3.41 -5.83 25.92
C ARG A 149 -4.68 -6.59 26.28
N LYS A 150 -4.52 -7.81 26.80
CA LYS A 150 -5.61 -8.54 27.44
C LYS A 150 -6.09 -7.63 28.58
N LYS A 151 -7.28 -7.03 28.47
CA LYS A 151 -7.93 -6.44 29.64
C LYS A 151 -8.21 -7.63 30.56
N ASN A 152 -7.57 -7.63 31.73
CA ASN A 152 -8.08 -8.37 32.88
C ASN A 152 -9.45 -7.80 33.25
#